data_AF-A0A351JUL0-F1
#
_entry.id   AF-A0A351JUL0-F1
#
_cell.length_a   1.000
_cell.length_b   1.000
_cell.length_c   1.000
_cell.angle_alpha   90.00
_cell.angle_beta   90.00
_cell.angle_gamma   90.00
#
_symmetry.space_group_name_H-M   'P 1'
#
loop_
_entity.id
_entity.type
_entity.pdbx_description
1 polymer ?
#
loop_
_entity_poly.entity_id
_entity_poly.type
_entity_poly.pdbx_seq_one_letter_code
_entity_poly.pdbx_strand_id
1 'polypeptide(L)'
;MNEERSLAKLTRAFGGAGERPVTAALPQTELGPGEELATTFGPCLALTSAHPARLTFPDRSLAEEAVAQAFCLLFGIGPVREEGLRAAGIRTFTDLVPHPRYGPEAQRWLAALAGGDLPSLYNGISRRFSASHDLLLHLLAFADPQDLVFLDIESLGLSSLPAFLAGVGRLDGAELHVRQYLARSLAEEPAILAALQEALPPRPVVVSYNGKAYDWNHLQARLAYHGLDPLPAPLHLDLLFFARRRWGGEILDCSLPQVERAVLRVTRDVDVPGEYVPICYQNYLRTGSAAPLVPVIAHNREDVVTLARLLSVLLQRVVGSG
;
A
#
# COMPACT_ATOMS: atom_id res chain seq x y z
N MET A 1 1.47 -2.37 33.75
CA MET A 1 2.50 -2.81 34.72
C MET A 1 2.95 -4.27 34.46
N ASN A 2 3.18 -4.65 33.20
CA ASN A 2 3.66 -6.00 32.84
C ASN A 2 4.60 -6.05 31.61
N GLU A 3 4.81 -4.93 30.92
CA GLU A 3 5.74 -4.82 29.78
C GLU A 3 7.19 -4.59 30.23
N GLU A 4 7.43 -3.70 31.19
CA GLU A 4 8.78 -3.44 31.73
C GLU A 4 9.43 -4.68 32.34
N ARG A 5 8.62 -5.56 32.96
CA ARG A 5 9.10 -6.80 33.58
C ARG A 5 9.43 -7.90 32.56
N SER A 6 8.75 -7.89 31.41
CA SER A 6 9.04 -8.80 30.30
C SER A 6 10.26 -8.33 29.50
N LEU A 7 10.40 -7.01 29.27
CA LEU A 7 11.62 -6.43 28.72
C LEU A 7 12.84 -6.72 29.60
N ALA A 8 12.74 -6.50 30.92
CA ALA A 8 13.86 -6.73 31.84
C ALA A 8 14.29 -8.20 31.92
N LYS A 9 13.37 -9.16 31.75
CA LYS A 9 13.69 -10.59 31.68
C LYS A 9 14.38 -10.97 30.37
N LEU A 10 14.03 -10.33 29.25
CA LEU A 10 14.65 -10.54 27.94
C LEU A 10 16.04 -9.87 27.84
N THR A 11 16.22 -8.67 28.39
CA THR A 11 17.53 -8.00 28.47
C THR A 11 18.55 -8.84 29.25
N ARG A 12 18.09 -9.63 30.22
CA ARG A 12 18.94 -10.53 31.02
C ARG A 12 19.25 -11.86 30.33
N ALA A 13 18.39 -12.31 29.41
CA ALA A 13 18.60 -13.55 28.64
C ALA A 13 19.63 -13.38 27.50
N PHE A 14 19.82 -12.15 27.01
CA PHE A 14 20.70 -11.83 25.86
C PHE A 14 21.81 -10.80 26.18
N GLY A 15 21.95 -10.42 27.46
CA GLY A 15 22.87 -9.39 27.94
C GLY A 15 24.20 -9.95 28.43
N GLY A 16 25.14 -10.21 27.52
CA GLY A 16 26.57 -10.19 27.82
C GLY A 16 27.09 -8.76 27.67
N ALA A 17 27.75 -8.25 28.73
CA ALA A 17 28.31 -6.90 28.76
C ALA A 17 29.60 -6.80 27.92
N GLY A 18 29.75 -5.66 27.25
CA GLY A 18 31.06 -5.08 26.93
C GLY A 18 31.70 -5.48 25.60
N GLU A 19 31.45 -4.67 24.57
CA GLU A 19 32.44 -4.07 23.64
C GLU A 19 31.67 -3.39 22.50
N ARG A 20 32.13 -2.22 22.03
CA ARG A 20 31.64 -1.67 20.76
C ARG A 20 32.07 -2.64 19.66
N PRO A 21 31.16 -3.25 18.88
CA PRO A 21 31.59 -4.06 17.77
C PRO A 21 32.30 -3.14 16.77
N VAL A 22 33.52 -3.51 16.42
CA VAL A 22 34.16 -3.06 15.18
C VAL A 22 33.19 -3.39 14.06
N THR A 23 32.77 -2.36 13.31
CA THR A 23 31.88 -2.46 12.16
C THR A 23 32.52 -3.28 11.06
N ALA A 24 32.40 -4.60 11.15
CA ALA A 24 32.43 -5.45 9.97
C ALA A 24 31.07 -5.28 9.30
N ALA A 25 31.00 -4.50 8.23
CA ALA A 25 29.85 -4.47 7.35
C ALA A 25 29.59 -5.92 6.89
N LEU A 26 28.43 -6.46 7.23
CA LEU A 26 28.06 -7.79 6.75
C LEU A 26 28.00 -7.79 5.22
N PRO A 27 28.46 -8.87 4.58
CA PRO A 27 28.33 -8.99 3.14
C PRO A 27 26.84 -9.07 2.78
N GLN A 28 26.43 -8.23 1.82
CA GLN A 28 25.05 -8.11 1.31
C GLN A 28 24.40 -9.48 0.99
N THR A 29 25.22 -10.48 0.68
CA THR A 29 24.83 -11.86 0.37
C THR A 29 23.97 -12.55 1.44
N GLU A 30 24.08 -12.19 2.73
CA GLU A 30 23.26 -12.81 3.79
C GLU A 30 21.83 -12.28 3.86
N LEU A 31 21.58 -11.06 3.36
CA LEU A 31 20.26 -10.41 3.38
C LEU A 31 19.43 -10.69 2.13
N GLY A 32 20.07 -11.22 1.08
CA GLY A 32 19.48 -11.50 -0.21
C GLY A 32 20.11 -10.68 -1.34
N PRO A 33 19.67 -10.89 -2.60
CA PRO A 33 20.17 -10.14 -3.74
C PRO A 33 19.82 -8.65 -3.61
N GLY A 34 20.81 -7.79 -3.87
CA GLY A 34 20.66 -6.35 -3.75
C GLY A 34 21.94 -5.62 -4.11
N GLU A 35 21.87 -4.29 -4.01
CA GLU A 35 22.99 -3.40 -4.30
C GLU A 35 23.03 -2.24 -3.30
N GLU A 36 24.20 -1.64 -3.14
CA GLU A 36 24.30 -0.36 -2.44
C GLU A 36 23.89 0.75 -3.42
N LEU A 37 22.85 1.50 -3.05
CA LEU A 37 22.34 2.61 -3.82
C LEU A 37 22.88 3.93 -3.25
N ALA A 38 23.61 4.67 -4.06
CA ALA A 38 24.06 6.01 -3.72
C ALA A 38 22.93 7.03 -3.94
N THR A 39 22.62 7.82 -2.91
CA THR A 39 21.68 8.93 -2.99
C THR A 39 22.36 10.23 -2.64
N THR A 40 21.69 11.36 -2.87
CA THR A 40 22.15 12.68 -2.42
C THR A 40 22.38 12.76 -0.90
N PHE A 41 21.78 11.85 -0.12
CA PHE A 41 21.86 11.81 1.34
C PHE A 41 22.74 10.67 1.87
N GLY A 42 23.56 10.06 1.00
CA GLY A 42 24.44 8.95 1.33
C GLY A 42 23.94 7.60 0.79
N PRO A 43 24.66 6.51 1.12
CA PRO A 43 24.31 5.19 0.64
C PRO A 43 23.15 4.59 1.46
N CYS A 44 22.36 3.76 0.81
CA CYS A 44 21.44 2.81 1.46
C CYS A 44 21.51 1.45 0.77
N LEU A 45 20.98 0.39 1.40
CA LEU A 45 20.92 -0.93 0.78
C LEU A 45 19.57 -1.11 0.07
N ALA A 46 19.59 -1.44 -1.23
CA ALA A 46 18.42 -1.78 -2.01
C ALA A 46 18.40 -3.30 -2.28
N LEU A 47 17.55 -4.04 -1.58
CA LEU A 47 17.32 -5.46 -1.83
C LEU A 47 16.26 -5.61 -2.92
N THR A 48 16.40 -6.62 -3.77
CA THR A 48 15.48 -6.83 -4.91
C THR A 48 15.01 -8.26 -4.99
N SER A 49 13.79 -8.46 -5.49
CA SER A 49 13.24 -9.77 -5.79
C SER A 49 12.12 -9.65 -6.82
N ALA A 50 11.83 -10.73 -7.54
CA ALA A 50 10.72 -10.80 -8.49
C ALA A 50 9.79 -11.94 -8.09
N HIS A 51 8.49 -11.70 -8.19
CA HIS A 51 7.45 -12.65 -7.76
C HIS A 51 6.36 -12.71 -8.82
N PRO A 52 5.79 -13.89 -9.11
CA PRO A 52 4.64 -13.97 -10.00
C PRO A 52 3.46 -13.15 -9.46
N ALA A 53 2.94 -12.24 -10.27
CA ALA A 53 1.78 -11.42 -9.95
C ALA A 53 0.94 -11.19 -11.20
N ARG A 54 -0.16 -11.94 -11.32
CA ARG A 54 -1.12 -11.77 -12.41
C ARG A 54 -2.32 -10.98 -11.88
N LEU A 55 -2.40 -9.74 -12.32
CA LEU A 55 -3.53 -8.86 -12.10
C LEU A 55 -4.32 -8.77 -13.40
N THR A 56 -5.62 -9.03 -13.31
CA THR A 56 -6.55 -8.78 -14.41
C THR A 56 -7.29 -7.50 -14.08
N PHE A 57 -7.02 -6.45 -14.85
CA PHE A 57 -7.65 -5.15 -14.67
C PHE A 57 -9.03 -5.11 -15.34
N PRO A 58 -9.98 -4.32 -14.81
CA PRO A 58 -11.28 -4.14 -15.45
C PRO A 58 -11.11 -3.53 -16.84
N ASP A 59 -11.97 -3.96 -17.77
CA ASP A 59 -12.03 -3.34 -19.09
C ASP A 59 -12.51 -1.89 -18.99
N ARG A 60 -11.99 -1.02 -19.86
CA ARG A 60 -12.33 0.41 -19.86
C ARG A 60 -13.83 0.64 -20.08
N SER A 61 -14.47 -0.09 -21.00
CA SER A 61 -15.91 0.07 -21.25
C SER A 61 -16.74 -0.33 -20.05
N LEU A 62 -16.37 -1.43 -19.37
CA LEU A 62 -17.04 -1.88 -18.15
C LEU A 62 -16.89 -0.88 -17.01
N ALA A 63 -15.70 -0.29 -16.84
CA ALA A 63 -15.45 0.73 -15.84
C ALA A 63 -16.21 2.03 -16.12
N GLU A 64 -16.23 2.48 -17.38
CA GLU A 64 -17.00 3.65 -17.81
C GLU A 64 -18.50 3.46 -17.54
N GLU A 65 -19.04 2.30 -17.90
CA GLU A 65 -20.44 1.96 -17.65
C GLU A 65 -20.75 1.91 -16.15
N ALA A 66 -19.93 1.23 -15.34
CA ALA A 66 -20.15 1.13 -13.90
C ALA A 66 -20.19 2.51 -13.22
N VAL A 67 -19.28 3.42 -13.59
CA VAL A 67 -19.28 4.80 -13.07
C VAL A 67 -20.48 5.59 -13.60
N ALA A 68 -20.78 5.50 -14.90
CA ALA A 68 -21.88 6.23 -15.52
C ALA A 68 -23.26 5.81 -15.01
N GLN A 69 -23.40 4.58 -14.49
CA GLN A 69 -24.63 4.09 -13.87
C GLN A 69 -24.76 4.48 -12.39
N ALA A 70 -23.71 4.99 -11.73
CA ALA A 70 -23.71 5.25 -10.29
C ALA A 70 -24.32 6.63 -9.96
N PHE A 71 -25.66 6.74 -10.04
CA PHE A 71 -26.37 8.02 -9.89
C PHE A 71 -26.13 8.72 -8.56
N CYS A 72 -25.87 7.99 -7.47
CA CYS A 72 -25.53 8.56 -6.17
C CYS A 72 -24.22 9.40 -6.14
N LEU A 73 -23.42 9.34 -7.21
CA LEU A 73 -22.29 10.26 -7.42
C LEU A 73 -22.74 11.70 -7.63
N LEU A 74 -23.92 11.92 -8.23
CA LEU A 74 -24.43 13.26 -8.48
C LEU A 74 -25.07 13.83 -7.21
N PHE A 75 -24.73 15.06 -6.87
CA PHE A 75 -25.18 15.67 -5.62
C PHE A 75 -26.71 15.78 -5.56
N GLY A 76 -27.27 15.34 -4.44
CA GLY A 76 -28.72 15.32 -4.23
C GLY A 76 -29.43 14.13 -4.86
N ILE A 77 -28.71 13.16 -5.44
CA ILE A 77 -29.27 11.84 -5.72
C ILE A 77 -28.84 10.89 -4.59
N GLY A 78 -29.83 10.34 -3.90
CA GLY A 78 -29.68 9.22 -2.97
C GLY A 78 -30.46 8.01 -3.45
N PRO A 79 -30.45 6.89 -2.70
CA PRO A 79 -30.97 5.60 -3.17
C PRO A 79 -32.42 5.65 -3.69
N VAL A 80 -33.32 6.33 -2.97
CA VAL A 80 -34.73 6.48 -3.37
C VAL A 80 -34.88 7.23 -4.70
N ARG A 81 -34.09 8.29 -4.89
CA ARG A 81 -34.16 9.09 -6.12
C ARG A 81 -33.53 8.34 -7.29
N GLU A 82 -32.45 7.63 -7.04
CA GLU A 82 -31.83 6.74 -8.02
C GLU A 82 -32.81 5.65 -8.49
N GLU A 83 -33.54 5.01 -7.58
CA GLU A 83 -34.59 4.05 -7.92
C GLU A 83 -35.67 4.67 -8.81
N GLY A 84 -36.14 5.87 -8.46
CA GLY A 84 -37.11 6.62 -9.28
C GLY A 84 -36.61 6.94 -10.68
N LEU A 85 -35.33 7.33 -10.82
CA LEU A 85 -34.71 7.55 -12.14
C LEU A 85 -34.66 6.26 -12.95
N ARG A 86 -34.28 5.13 -12.32
CA ARG A 86 -34.26 3.82 -12.99
C ARG A 86 -35.66 3.37 -13.43
N ALA A 87 -36.68 3.59 -12.59
CA ALA A 87 -38.07 3.30 -12.95
C ALA A 87 -38.55 4.15 -14.14
N ALA A 88 -38.06 5.38 -14.27
CA ALA A 88 -38.34 6.27 -15.40
C ALA A 88 -37.53 5.94 -16.68
N GLY A 89 -36.77 4.84 -16.70
CA GLY A 89 -36.00 4.40 -17.86
C GLY A 89 -34.62 5.03 -18.02
N ILE A 90 -34.20 5.90 -17.09
CA ILE A 90 -32.84 6.46 -17.08
C ILE A 90 -31.86 5.34 -16.67
N ARG A 91 -30.78 5.18 -17.43
CA ARG A 91 -29.80 4.09 -17.24
C ARG A 91 -28.42 4.61 -16.89
N THR A 92 -27.99 5.71 -17.51
CA THR A 92 -26.65 6.27 -17.33
C THR A 92 -26.66 7.79 -17.22
N PHE A 93 -25.51 8.38 -16.88
CA PHE A 93 -25.29 9.83 -16.92
C PHE A 93 -25.63 10.45 -18.28
N THR A 94 -25.45 9.71 -19.39
CA THR A 94 -25.81 10.19 -20.73
C THR A 94 -27.29 10.57 -20.81
N ASP A 95 -28.16 9.77 -20.21
CA ASP A 95 -29.61 10.02 -20.18
C ASP A 95 -29.97 11.23 -19.30
N LEU A 96 -29.11 11.56 -18.33
CA LEU A 96 -29.28 12.70 -17.43
C LEU A 96 -28.73 14.01 -17.99
N VAL A 97 -27.97 13.99 -19.09
CA VAL A 97 -27.41 15.21 -19.71
C VAL A 97 -28.47 16.28 -19.98
N PRO A 98 -29.66 15.97 -20.52
CA PRO A 98 -30.70 16.98 -20.76
C PRO A 98 -31.38 17.48 -19.47
N HIS A 99 -31.17 16.83 -18.34
CA HIS A 99 -31.87 17.16 -17.09
C HIS A 99 -31.37 18.51 -16.53
N PRO A 100 -32.24 19.50 -16.25
CA PRO A 100 -31.82 20.86 -15.89
C PRO A 100 -30.98 20.92 -14.60
N ARG A 101 -31.30 20.08 -13.61
CA ARG A 101 -30.54 19.98 -12.34
C ARG A 101 -29.28 19.13 -12.41
N TYR A 102 -29.34 17.91 -12.96
CA TYR A 102 -28.27 16.92 -12.88
C TYR A 102 -27.36 16.90 -14.12
N GLY A 103 -27.84 17.42 -15.25
CA GLY A 103 -27.13 17.41 -16.53
C GLY A 103 -25.73 18.01 -16.48
N PRO A 104 -25.51 19.20 -15.89
CA PRO A 104 -24.18 19.78 -15.81
C PRO A 104 -23.17 18.90 -15.05
N GLU A 105 -23.60 18.22 -13.98
CA GLU A 105 -22.70 17.33 -13.22
C GLU A 105 -22.50 15.99 -13.94
N ALA A 106 -23.55 15.44 -14.54
CA ALA A 106 -23.46 14.25 -15.39
C ALA A 106 -22.48 14.46 -16.56
N GLN A 107 -22.54 15.62 -17.24
CA GLN A 107 -21.59 15.99 -18.30
C GLN A 107 -20.14 16.05 -17.80
N ARG A 108 -19.90 16.59 -16.59
CA ARG A 108 -18.54 16.62 -16.01
C ARG A 108 -18.01 15.20 -15.75
N TRP A 109 -18.84 14.30 -15.24
CA TRP A 109 -18.44 12.90 -15.06
C TRP A 109 -18.14 12.21 -16.40
N LEU A 110 -18.99 12.40 -17.41
CA LEU A 110 -18.76 11.85 -18.76
C LEU A 110 -17.47 12.38 -19.39
N ALA A 111 -17.19 13.68 -19.24
CA ALA A 111 -15.94 14.28 -19.71
C ALA A 111 -14.70 13.72 -18.98
N ALA A 112 -14.78 13.53 -17.67
CA ALA A 112 -13.71 12.93 -16.88
C ALA A 112 -13.44 11.46 -17.28
N LEU A 113 -14.50 10.68 -17.54
CA LEU A 113 -14.40 9.31 -18.05
C LEU A 113 -13.74 9.27 -19.43
N ALA A 114 -14.23 10.08 -20.37
CA ALA A 114 -13.69 10.15 -21.73
C ALA A 114 -12.21 10.57 -21.72
N GLY A 115 -11.85 11.55 -20.88
CA GLY A 115 -10.47 12.03 -20.75
C GLY A 115 -9.55 11.12 -19.93
N GLY A 116 -10.09 10.12 -19.22
CA GLY A 116 -9.32 9.32 -18.26
C GLY A 116 -8.74 10.15 -17.12
N ASP A 117 -9.47 11.17 -16.65
CA ASP A 117 -9.05 12.04 -15.54
C ASP A 117 -9.20 11.31 -14.20
N LEU A 118 -8.26 10.40 -13.95
CA LEU A 118 -8.23 9.53 -12.79
C LEU A 118 -8.28 10.30 -11.45
N PRO A 119 -7.53 11.41 -11.24
CA PRO A 119 -7.66 12.22 -10.03
C PRO A 119 -9.08 12.77 -9.81
N SER A 120 -9.73 13.30 -10.84
CA SER A 120 -11.10 13.82 -10.71
C SER A 120 -12.11 12.72 -10.39
N LEU A 121 -12.01 11.57 -11.08
CA LEU A 121 -12.86 10.41 -10.85
C LEU A 121 -12.71 9.86 -9.42
N TYR A 122 -11.47 9.66 -8.98
CA TYR A 122 -11.17 9.16 -7.63
C TYR A 122 -11.66 10.11 -6.54
N ASN A 123 -11.40 11.41 -6.68
CA ASN A 123 -11.85 12.40 -5.71
C ASN A 123 -13.38 12.50 -5.68
N GLY A 124 -14.04 12.43 -6.84
CA GLY A 124 -15.51 12.41 -6.93
C GLY A 124 -16.13 11.21 -6.22
N ILE A 125 -15.61 10.01 -6.48
CA ILE A 125 -16.07 8.76 -5.83
C ILE A 125 -15.81 8.82 -4.32
N SER A 126 -14.59 9.20 -3.91
CA SER A 126 -14.18 9.22 -2.50
C SER A 126 -14.96 10.22 -1.64
N ARG A 127 -15.55 11.27 -2.24
CA ARG A 127 -16.42 12.22 -1.53
C ARG A 127 -17.82 11.69 -1.28
N ARG A 128 -18.24 10.65 -2.01
CA ARG A 128 -19.63 10.16 -2.02
C ARG A 128 -19.75 8.76 -1.45
N PHE A 129 -18.72 7.94 -1.60
CA PHE A 129 -18.70 6.56 -1.18
C PHE A 129 -17.55 6.25 -0.22
N SER A 130 -17.63 5.11 0.46
CA SER A 130 -16.56 4.64 1.33
C SER A 130 -15.26 4.36 0.56
N ALA A 131 -14.14 4.36 1.27
CA ALA A 131 -12.82 4.02 0.73
C ALA A 131 -12.68 2.56 0.21
N SER A 132 -13.74 1.76 0.34
CA SER A 132 -13.84 0.38 -0.15
C SER A 132 -14.97 0.19 -1.16
N HIS A 133 -15.37 1.25 -1.85
CA HIS A 133 -16.37 1.14 -2.91
C HIS A 133 -15.77 0.49 -4.16
N ASP A 134 -16.48 -0.48 -4.75
CA ASP A 134 -15.99 -1.24 -5.92
C ASP A 134 -15.70 -0.33 -7.13
N LEU A 135 -16.37 0.82 -7.22
CA LEU A 135 -16.03 1.86 -8.23
C LEU A 135 -14.56 2.29 -8.17
N LEU A 136 -13.91 2.28 -7.01
CA LEU A 136 -12.48 2.57 -6.89
C LEU A 136 -11.62 1.50 -7.54
N LEU A 137 -12.07 0.23 -7.56
CA LEU A 137 -11.39 -0.85 -8.28
C LEU A 137 -11.60 -0.70 -9.80
N HIS A 138 -12.79 -0.27 -10.24
CA HIS A 138 -13.04 0.06 -11.65
C HIS A 138 -12.10 1.15 -12.17
N LEU A 139 -11.70 2.11 -11.32
CA LEU A 139 -10.77 3.16 -11.72
C LEU A 139 -9.39 2.65 -12.16
N LEU A 140 -9.02 1.42 -11.81
CA LEU A 140 -7.79 0.81 -12.29
C LEU A 140 -7.79 0.56 -13.80
N ALA A 141 -8.95 0.59 -14.48
CA ALA A 141 -9.04 0.58 -15.94
C ALA A 141 -8.46 1.85 -16.62
N PHE A 142 -8.29 2.93 -15.84
CA PHE A 142 -7.75 4.21 -16.32
C PHE A 142 -6.32 4.48 -15.83
N ALA A 143 -5.76 3.58 -15.01
CA ALA A 143 -4.40 3.68 -14.51
C ALA A 143 -3.44 2.90 -15.42
N ASP A 144 -2.22 3.40 -15.57
CA ASP A 144 -1.14 2.56 -16.10
C ASP A 144 -0.77 1.53 -15.01
N PRO A 145 -0.64 0.22 -15.32
CA PRO A 145 -0.10 -0.76 -14.39
C PRO A 145 1.25 -0.35 -13.79
N GLN A 146 2.07 0.41 -14.53
CA GLN A 146 3.32 0.98 -14.05
C GLN A 146 3.11 2.15 -13.08
N ASP A 147 1.91 2.68 -12.88
CA ASP A 147 1.66 3.68 -11.82
C ASP A 147 1.28 3.03 -10.48
N LEU A 148 1.00 1.72 -10.47
CA LEU A 148 0.69 1.01 -9.23
C LEU A 148 1.95 0.82 -8.38
N VAL A 149 1.79 1.08 -7.09
CA VAL A 149 2.85 1.00 -6.09
C VAL A 149 2.31 0.20 -4.91
N PHE A 150 2.82 -1.00 -4.69
CA PHE A 150 2.51 -1.79 -3.50
C PHE A 150 3.50 -1.39 -2.40
N LEU A 151 3.01 -0.85 -1.29
CA LEU A 151 3.84 -0.22 -0.27
C LEU A 151 3.57 -0.79 1.11
N ASP A 152 4.66 -1.11 1.81
CA ASP A 152 4.69 -1.50 3.22
C ASP A 152 6.02 -1.01 3.85
N ILE A 153 5.98 -0.55 5.10
CA ILE A 153 7.19 -0.07 5.81
C ILE A 153 7.39 -0.77 7.16
N GLU A 154 8.65 -0.85 7.57
CA GLU A 154 9.03 -1.15 8.96
C GLU A 154 9.67 0.08 9.61
N SER A 155 9.24 0.35 10.84
CA SER A 155 9.69 1.50 11.62
C SER A 155 10.04 1.09 13.04
N LEU A 156 10.79 1.93 13.73
CA LEU A 156 11.07 1.74 15.17
C LEU A 156 9.85 2.00 16.07
N GLY A 157 8.71 2.37 15.48
CA GLY A 157 7.42 2.57 16.13
C GLY A 157 6.62 3.70 15.45
N LEU A 158 5.61 4.22 16.14
CA LEU A 158 4.66 5.17 15.53
C LEU A 158 5.32 6.51 15.16
N SER A 159 4.76 7.15 14.12
CA SER A 159 4.89 8.49 13.48
C SER A 159 6.10 9.41 13.72
N SER A 160 6.82 9.32 14.84
CA SER A 160 8.01 10.10 15.16
C SER A 160 9.31 9.29 15.08
N LEU A 161 9.22 7.96 15.11
CA LEU A 161 10.40 7.10 15.08
C LEU A 161 10.85 6.79 13.65
N PRO A 162 12.15 6.55 13.42
CA PRO A 162 12.65 6.30 12.08
C PRO A 162 12.00 5.11 11.37
N ALA A 163 11.71 5.28 10.08
CA ALA A 163 11.52 4.18 9.16
C ALA A 163 12.90 3.60 8.82
N PHE A 164 13.05 2.28 8.86
CA PHE A 164 14.33 1.63 8.55
C PHE A 164 14.23 0.65 7.38
N LEU A 165 13.02 0.25 7.00
CA LEU A 165 12.78 -0.56 5.81
C LEU A 165 11.56 -0.03 5.08
N ALA A 166 11.66 0.18 3.76
CA ALA A 166 10.52 0.49 2.92
C ALA A 166 10.48 -0.49 1.75
N GLY A 167 9.44 -1.31 1.70
CA GLY A 167 9.18 -2.27 0.62
C GLY A 167 8.28 -1.66 -0.44
N VAL A 168 8.73 -1.70 -1.70
CA VAL A 168 8.03 -1.16 -2.86
C VAL A 168 7.90 -2.24 -3.93
N GLY A 169 6.67 -2.63 -4.25
CA GLY A 169 6.33 -3.51 -5.36
C GLY A 169 5.88 -2.73 -6.59
N ARG A 170 6.43 -3.08 -7.76
CA ARG A 170 6.10 -2.51 -9.07
C ARG A 170 5.79 -3.63 -10.05
N LEU A 171 4.79 -3.44 -10.90
CA LEU A 171 4.44 -4.44 -11.91
C LEU A 171 5.30 -4.28 -13.15
N ASP A 172 5.83 -5.39 -13.64
CA ASP A 172 6.39 -5.51 -14.97
C ASP A 172 5.82 -6.78 -15.63
N GLY A 173 4.90 -6.58 -16.58
CA GLY A 173 4.16 -7.67 -17.20
C GLY A 173 3.38 -8.53 -16.18
N ALA A 174 3.82 -9.77 -16.00
CA ALA A 174 3.20 -10.76 -15.10
C ALA A 174 3.99 -10.96 -13.79
N GLU A 175 4.97 -10.10 -13.53
CA GLU A 175 5.82 -10.14 -12.35
C GLU A 175 5.65 -8.88 -11.50
N LEU A 176 5.75 -9.06 -10.20
CA LEU A 176 5.91 -8.01 -9.21
C LEU A 176 7.38 -7.95 -8.83
N HIS A 177 8.04 -6.85 -9.19
CA HIS A 177 9.39 -6.54 -8.76
C HIS A 177 9.30 -5.80 -7.43
N VAL A 178 9.79 -6.44 -6.37
CA VAL A 178 9.86 -5.86 -5.03
C VAL A 178 11.26 -5.33 -4.79
N ARG A 179 11.36 -4.06 -4.46
CA ARG A 179 12.57 -3.39 -4.01
C ARG A 179 12.39 -2.95 -2.57
N GLN A 180 13.33 -3.31 -1.69
CA GLN A 180 13.29 -2.97 -0.27
C GLN A 180 14.47 -2.07 0.06
N TYR A 181 14.20 -0.85 0.51
CA TYR A 181 15.21 0.12 0.91
C TYR A 181 15.48 -0.03 2.41
N LEU A 182 16.64 -0.59 2.76
CA LEU A 182 17.06 -0.84 4.13
C LEU A 182 18.10 0.18 4.58
N ALA A 183 17.80 0.84 5.70
CA ALA A 183 18.77 1.63 6.45
C ALA A 183 19.58 0.70 7.35
N ARG A 184 20.90 0.66 7.16
CA ARG A 184 21.86 -0.12 7.98
C ARG A 184 22.27 0.62 9.24
N SER A 185 21.99 1.91 9.28
CA SER A 185 22.10 2.74 10.47
C SER A 185 20.98 3.78 10.46
N LEU A 186 20.68 4.39 11.61
CA LEU A 186 19.69 5.47 11.67
C LEU A 186 20.07 6.69 10.84
N ALA A 187 21.36 6.88 10.54
CA ALA A 187 21.83 7.96 9.69
C ALA A 187 21.50 7.74 8.20
N GLU A 188 21.16 6.51 7.79
CA GLU A 188 20.78 6.18 6.41
C GLU A 188 19.28 6.41 6.13
N GLU A 189 18.46 6.80 7.12
CA GLU A 189 17.03 7.05 6.88
C GLU A 189 16.77 8.10 5.77
N PRO A 190 17.45 9.27 5.73
CA PRO A 190 17.29 10.20 4.62
C PRO A 190 17.60 9.59 3.25
N ALA A 191 18.56 8.67 3.19
CA ALA A 191 18.93 7.98 1.96
C ALA A 191 17.82 7.02 1.48
N ILE A 192 17.22 6.23 2.38
CA ILE A 192 16.10 5.37 1.98
C ILE A 192 14.87 6.19 1.56
N LEU A 193 14.62 7.33 2.21
CA LEU A 193 13.50 8.21 1.88
C LEU A 193 13.68 8.85 0.51
N ALA A 194 14.88 9.34 0.20
CA ALA A 194 15.20 9.87 -1.12
C ALA A 194 15.11 8.79 -2.22
N ALA A 195 15.65 7.60 -1.96
CA ALA A 195 15.55 6.48 -2.89
C ALA A 195 14.09 6.04 -3.14
N LEU A 196 13.24 6.09 -2.11
CA LEU A 196 11.82 5.87 -2.24
C LEU A 196 11.16 6.93 -3.12
N GLN A 197 11.46 8.22 -2.91
CA GLN A 197 10.91 9.32 -3.73
C GLN A 197 11.25 9.14 -5.21
N GLU A 198 12.48 8.78 -5.53
CA GLU A 198 12.94 8.55 -6.91
C GLU A 198 12.27 7.34 -7.56
N ALA A 199 11.87 6.34 -6.76
CA ALA A 199 11.24 5.13 -7.26
C ALA A 199 9.74 5.27 -7.50
N LEU A 200 9.10 6.30 -6.94
CA LEU A 200 7.68 6.55 -7.13
C LEU A 200 7.43 7.21 -8.50
N PRO A 201 6.39 6.78 -9.22
CA PRO A 201 5.94 7.52 -10.40
C PRO A 201 5.36 8.88 -9.97
N PRO A 202 5.24 9.86 -10.87
CA PRO A 202 4.71 11.20 -10.54
C PRO A 202 3.27 11.20 -10.00
N ARG A 203 2.48 10.18 -10.34
CA ARG A 203 1.06 10.02 -9.94
C ARG A 203 0.80 8.58 -9.46
N PRO A 204 1.31 8.20 -8.29
CA PRO A 204 1.24 6.81 -7.85
C PRO A 204 -0.20 6.41 -7.49
N VAL A 205 -0.57 5.22 -7.90
CA VAL A 205 -1.70 4.47 -7.33
C VAL A 205 -1.14 3.58 -6.22
N VAL A 206 -1.18 4.09 -5.00
CA VAL A 206 -0.65 3.40 -3.82
C VAL A 206 -1.65 2.35 -3.36
N VAL A 207 -1.19 1.11 -3.35
CA VAL A 207 -1.88 -0.05 -2.78
C VAL A 207 -1.16 -0.41 -1.50
N SER A 208 -1.87 -0.41 -0.38
CA SER A 208 -1.30 -0.73 0.94
C SER A 208 -2.33 -1.44 1.81
N TYR A 209 -1.90 -1.92 2.99
CA TYR A 209 -2.81 -2.45 4.00
C TYR A 209 -2.76 -1.56 5.24
N ASN A 210 -3.82 -0.79 5.51
CA ASN A 210 -3.84 0.23 6.56
C ASN A 210 -2.88 1.43 6.33
N GLY A 211 -2.02 1.37 5.31
CA GLY A 211 -1.02 2.40 5.06
C GLY A 211 -1.52 3.80 4.69
N LYS A 212 -2.82 3.99 4.40
CA LYS A 212 -3.37 5.35 4.23
C LYS A 212 -3.37 6.14 5.53
N ALA A 213 -3.61 5.46 6.65
CA ALA A 213 -3.57 6.07 7.97
C ALA A 213 -2.18 6.01 8.62
N TYR A 214 -1.38 5.00 8.26
CA TYR A 214 -0.10 4.71 8.91
C TYR A 214 1.09 4.96 7.99
N ASP A 215 1.48 4.02 7.15
CA ASP A 215 2.71 4.02 6.34
C ASP A 215 2.93 5.32 5.57
N TRP A 216 1.94 5.75 4.77
CA TRP A 216 2.05 6.92 3.93
C TRP A 216 2.21 8.21 4.76
N ASN A 217 1.44 8.34 5.84
CA ASN A 217 1.53 9.49 6.74
C ASN A 217 2.84 9.49 7.53
N HIS A 218 3.32 8.30 7.91
CA HIS A 218 4.60 8.12 8.58
C HIS A 218 5.74 8.60 7.68
N LEU A 219 5.79 8.14 6.42
CA LEU A 219 6.79 8.57 5.44
C LEU A 219 6.75 10.09 5.21
N GLN A 220 5.56 10.68 5.03
CA GLN A 220 5.39 12.14 4.91
C GLN A 220 5.95 12.89 6.13
N ALA A 221 5.69 12.39 7.35
CA ALA A 221 6.21 12.99 8.58
C ALA A 221 7.75 12.88 8.67
N ARG A 222 8.33 11.74 8.26
CA ARG A 222 9.79 11.54 8.26
C ARG A 222 10.49 12.37 7.18
N LEU A 223 9.89 12.53 6.00
CA LEU A 223 10.38 13.46 4.97
C LEU A 223 10.41 14.90 5.49
N ALA A 224 9.31 15.35 6.09
CA ALA A 224 9.23 16.68 6.69
C ALA A 224 10.26 16.87 7.82
N TYR A 225 10.48 15.86 8.66
CA TYR A 225 11.51 15.88 9.71
C TYR A 225 12.92 16.11 9.16
N HIS A 226 13.25 15.51 8.01
CA HIS A 226 14.54 15.66 7.35
C HIS A 226 14.62 16.84 6.38
N GLY A 227 13.55 17.63 6.24
CA GLY A 227 13.48 18.75 5.31
C GLY A 227 13.48 18.34 3.83
N LEU A 228 13.01 17.12 3.54
CA LEU A 228 12.86 16.58 2.19
C LEU A 228 11.50 16.98 1.59
N ASP A 229 11.43 17.00 0.26
CA ASP A 229 10.18 17.26 -0.44
C ASP A 229 9.10 16.20 -0.08
N PRO A 230 7.81 16.56 -0.08
CA PRO A 230 6.75 15.59 0.21
C PRO A 230 6.60 14.56 -0.92
N LEU A 231 6.09 13.37 -0.60
CA LEU A 231 5.69 12.40 -1.64
C LEU A 231 4.54 12.97 -2.47
N PRO A 232 4.45 12.64 -3.78
CA PRO A 232 3.35 13.07 -4.64
C PRO A 232 2.00 12.61 -4.08
N ALA A 233 0.96 13.44 -4.19
CA ALA A 233 -0.37 13.07 -3.74
C ALA A 233 -0.86 11.79 -4.45
N PRO A 234 -1.13 10.69 -3.71
CA PRO A 234 -1.46 9.42 -4.34
C PRO A 234 -2.96 9.28 -4.59
N LEU A 235 -3.32 8.43 -5.55
CA LEU A 235 -4.56 7.68 -5.47
C LEU A 235 -4.31 6.52 -4.50
N HIS A 236 -5.15 6.36 -3.47
CA HIS A 236 -4.87 5.37 -2.42
C HIS A 236 -5.94 4.28 -2.36
N LEU A 237 -5.56 3.06 -2.72
CA LEU A 237 -6.32 1.84 -2.51
C LEU A 237 -5.83 1.11 -1.26
N ASP A 238 -6.42 1.45 -0.11
CA ASP A 238 -6.10 0.80 1.15
C ASP A 238 -6.96 -0.47 1.33
N LEU A 239 -6.32 -1.62 1.17
CA LEU A 239 -6.97 -2.93 1.10
C LEU A 239 -7.60 -3.35 2.42
N LEU A 240 -7.25 -2.74 3.57
CA LEU A 240 -7.90 -3.03 4.84
C LEU A 240 -9.40 -2.70 4.79
N PHE A 241 -9.77 -1.58 4.14
CA PHE A 241 -11.19 -1.20 4.03
C PHE A 241 -11.96 -2.18 3.15
N PHE A 242 -11.34 -2.67 2.07
CA PHE A 242 -11.93 -3.68 1.20
C PHE A 242 -12.06 -5.02 1.92
N ALA A 243 -11.03 -5.41 2.67
CA ALA A 243 -11.02 -6.64 3.45
C ALA A 243 -12.12 -6.64 4.52
N ARG A 244 -12.23 -5.58 5.31
CA ARG A 244 -13.31 -5.43 6.31
C ARG A 244 -14.70 -5.48 5.68
N ARG A 245 -14.89 -4.81 4.53
CA ARG A 245 -16.17 -4.84 3.82
C ARG A 245 -16.53 -6.24 3.32
N ARG A 246 -15.54 -6.99 2.82
CA ARG A 246 -15.77 -8.29 2.19
C ARG A 246 -15.79 -9.46 3.16
N TRP A 247 -14.95 -9.44 4.18
CA TRP A 247 -14.67 -10.57 5.07
C TRP A 247 -14.83 -10.24 6.55
N GLY A 248 -15.19 -9.01 6.94
CA GLY A 248 -15.29 -8.63 8.35
C GLY A 248 -16.36 -9.39 9.16
N GLY A 249 -17.29 -10.09 8.50
CA GLY A 249 -18.22 -11.01 9.16
C GLY A 249 -17.65 -12.41 9.42
N GLU A 250 -16.55 -12.77 8.76
CA GLU A 250 -15.92 -14.10 8.80
C GLU A 250 -14.53 -14.06 9.48
N ILE A 251 -13.81 -12.94 9.34
CA ILE A 251 -12.46 -12.70 9.85
C ILE A 251 -12.53 -11.54 10.85
N LEU A 252 -12.38 -11.84 12.14
CA LEU A 252 -12.69 -10.92 13.24
C LEU A 252 -11.92 -9.60 13.17
N ASP A 253 -10.59 -9.64 13.09
CA ASP A 253 -9.77 -8.40 13.11
C ASP A 253 -9.39 -7.90 11.71
N CYS A 254 -9.56 -8.74 10.68
CA CYS A 254 -9.09 -8.48 9.32
C CYS A 254 -7.64 -7.96 9.32
N SER A 255 -6.75 -8.53 10.14
CA SER A 255 -5.31 -8.31 10.03
C SER A 255 -4.79 -8.95 8.73
N LEU A 256 -3.71 -8.40 8.17
CA LEU A 256 -3.13 -8.92 6.94
C LEU A 256 -2.78 -10.42 7.04
N PRO A 257 -2.15 -10.92 8.13
CA PRO A 257 -1.88 -12.35 8.29
C PRO A 257 -3.15 -13.22 8.36
N GLN A 258 -4.24 -12.73 8.96
CA GLN A 258 -5.50 -13.48 9.00
C GLN A 258 -6.17 -13.52 7.62
N VAL A 259 -6.19 -12.40 6.90
CA VAL A 259 -6.74 -12.32 5.55
C VAL A 259 -5.93 -13.18 4.60
N GLU A 260 -4.61 -13.13 4.67
CA GLU A 260 -3.72 -13.99 3.89
C GLU A 260 -4.01 -15.48 4.12
N ARG A 261 -4.11 -15.92 5.39
CA ARG A 261 -4.41 -17.31 5.72
C ARG A 261 -5.79 -17.74 5.20
N ALA A 262 -6.81 -16.92 5.44
CA ALA A 262 -8.20 -17.28 5.13
C ALA A 262 -8.53 -17.17 3.64
N VAL A 263 -8.00 -16.16 2.95
CA VAL A 263 -8.35 -15.83 1.57
C VAL A 263 -7.32 -16.39 0.58
N LEU A 264 -6.03 -16.20 0.85
CA LEU A 264 -4.96 -16.62 -0.05
C LEU A 264 -4.46 -18.03 0.24
N ARG A 265 -4.88 -18.64 1.36
CA ARG A 265 -4.46 -19.98 1.81
C ARG A 265 -2.94 -20.13 1.94
N VAL A 266 -2.26 -19.02 2.22
CA VAL A 266 -0.81 -18.99 2.48
C VAL A 266 -0.58 -19.21 3.98
N THR A 267 0.42 -20.03 4.30
CA THR A 267 0.92 -20.19 5.66
C THR A 267 2.37 -19.72 5.64
N ARG A 268 2.71 -18.71 6.44
CA ARG A 268 4.09 -18.21 6.56
C ARG A 268 4.93 -19.19 7.37
N ASP A 269 6.10 -19.56 6.86
CA ASP A 269 7.05 -20.43 7.57
C ASP A 269 7.80 -19.69 8.68
N VAL A 270 7.92 -18.36 8.55
CA VAL A 270 8.63 -17.47 9.48
C VAL A 270 7.72 -16.28 9.78
N ASP A 271 7.21 -16.19 11.00
CA ASP A 271 6.42 -15.04 11.44
C ASP A 271 7.16 -14.32 12.56
N VAL A 272 7.57 -13.08 12.31
CA VAL A 272 8.01 -12.15 13.34
C VAL A 272 6.79 -11.35 13.72
N PRO A 273 6.23 -11.50 14.94
CA PRO A 273 5.14 -10.65 15.36
C PRO A 273 5.61 -9.19 15.27
N GLY A 274 4.78 -8.31 14.68
CA GLY A 274 5.18 -6.92 14.37
C GLY A 274 5.75 -6.15 15.56
N GLU A 275 5.33 -6.46 16.79
CA GLU A 275 5.87 -5.88 18.02
C GLU A 275 7.37 -6.17 18.26
N TYR A 276 7.91 -7.24 17.67
CA TYR A 276 9.32 -7.61 17.76
C TYR A 276 10.18 -7.01 16.65
N VAL A 277 9.58 -6.45 15.60
CA VAL A 277 10.32 -5.87 14.46
C VAL A 277 11.28 -4.76 14.91
N PRO A 278 10.89 -3.79 15.75
CA PRO A 278 11.83 -2.79 16.28
C PRO A 278 12.98 -3.40 17.09
N ILE A 279 12.71 -4.47 17.85
CA ILE A 279 13.69 -5.15 18.70
C ILE A 279 14.75 -5.86 17.84
N CYS A 280 14.33 -6.48 16.73
CA CYS A 280 15.25 -7.07 15.76
C CYS A 280 16.22 -6.04 15.19
N TYR A 281 15.74 -4.88 14.75
CA TYR A 281 16.59 -3.82 14.21
C TYR A 281 17.52 -3.23 15.28
N GLN A 282 17.05 -3.00 16.52
CA GLN A 282 17.90 -2.55 17.62
C GLN A 282 19.01 -3.56 17.95
N ASN A 283 18.71 -4.87 17.91
CA ASN A 283 19.71 -5.92 18.10
C ASN A 283 20.77 -5.91 16.99
N TYR A 284 20.35 -5.71 15.74
CA TYR A 284 21.28 -5.52 14.62
C TYR A 284 22.20 -4.32 14.86
N LEU A 285 21.67 -3.15 15.20
CA LEU A 285 22.47 -1.95 15.46
C LEU A 285 23.47 -2.14 16.63
N ARG A 286 23.10 -2.92 17.65
CA ARG A 286 23.95 -3.18 18.83
C ARG A 286 25.04 -4.21 18.56
N THR A 287 24.73 -5.27 17.82
CA THR A 287 25.61 -6.45 17.67
C THR A 287 26.34 -6.49 16.34
N GLY A 288 25.87 -5.73 15.34
CA GLY A 288 26.30 -5.85 13.95
C GLY A 288 25.79 -7.09 13.23
N SER A 289 25.08 -8.01 13.92
CA SER A 289 24.59 -9.26 13.32
C SER A 289 23.28 -9.02 12.56
N ALA A 290 23.22 -9.36 11.27
CA ALA A 290 22.02 -9.24 10.43
C ALA A 290 21.05 -10.41 10.58
N ALA A 291 21.42 -11.47 11.30
CA ALA A 291 20.55 -12.62 11.53
C ALA A 291 19.14 -12.23 12.06
N PRO A 292 18.98 -11.24 12.97
CA PRO A 292 17.66 -10.76 13.39
C PRO A 292 16.88 -10.00 12.30
N LEU A 293 17.56 -9.44 11.29
CA LEU A 293 16.93 -8.68 10.21
C LEU A 293 16.44 -9.56 9.06
N VAL A 294 17.08 -10.70 8.80
CA VAL A 294 16.65 -11.65 7.76
C VAL A 294 15.14 -11.93 7.80
N PRO A 295 14.52 -12.29 8.94
CA PRO A 295 13.09 -12.56 8.98
C PRO A 295 12.23 -11.29 8.86
N VAL A 296 12.70 -10.12 9.30
CA VAL A 296 12.00 -8.83 9.12
C VAL A 296 11.94 -8.45 7.64
N ILE A 297 13.06 -8.59 6.94
CA ILE A 297 13.15 -8.31 5.50
C ILE A 297 12.28 -9.29 4.72
N ALA A 298 12.26 -10.57 5.10
CA ALA A 298 11.36 -11.55 4.51
C ALA A 298 9.88 -11.18 4.74
N HIS A 299 9.51 -10.78 5.96
CA HIS A 299 8.16 -10.37 6.32
C HIS A 299 7.66 -9.19 5.47
N ASN A 300 8.40 -8.08 5.46
CA ASN A 300 8.04 -6.89 4.67
C ASN A 300 7.90 -7.22 3.16
N ARG A 301 8.77 -8.10 2.63
CA ARG A 301 8.66 -8.55 1.24
C ARG A 301 7.37 -9.33 0.99
N GLU A 302 7.05 -10.26 1.89
CA GLU A 302 5.84 -11.06 1.83
C GLU A 302 4.59 -10.18 1.92
N ASP A 303 4.58 -9.18 2.79
CA ASP A 303 3.47 -8.23 2.90
C ASP A 303 3.25 -7.48 1.59
N VAL A 304 4.30 -6.94 0.97
CA VAL A 304 4.22 -6.30 -0.36
C VAL A 304 3.67 -7.25 -1.42
N VAL A 305 4.13 -8.51 -1.46
CA VAL A 305 3.61 -9.53 -2.40
C VAL A 305 2.15 -9.86 -2.11
N THR A 306 1.77 -9.94 -0.84
CA THR A 306 0.41 -10.22 -0.40
C THR A 306 -0.55 -9.10 -0.79
N LEU A 307 -0.12 -7.84 -0.80
CA LEU A 307 -0.93 -6.74 -1.33
C LEU A 307 -1.33 -6.96 -2.80
N ALA A 308 -0.39 -7.37 -3.65
CA ALA A 308 -0.67 -7.65 -5.07
C ALA A 308 -1.62 -8.85 -5.25
N ARG A 309 -1.39 -9.93 -4.49
CA ARG A 309 -2.27 -11.11 -4.50
C ARG A 309 -3.68 -10.78 -4.04
N LEU A 310 -3.80 -10.00 -2.97
CA LEU A 310 -5.08 -9.60 -2.42
C LEU A 310 -5.84 -8.67 -3.37
N LEU A 311 -5.15 -7.72 -4.01
CA LEU A 311 -5.75 -6.89 -5.03
C LEU A 311 -6.27 -7.73 -6.20
N SER A 312 -5.54 -8.76 -6.63
CA SER A 312 -5.99 -9.69 -7.68
C SER A 312 -7.32 -10.37 -7.33
N VAL A 313 -7.47 -10.83 -6.08
CA VAL A 313 -8.74 -11.40 -5.58
C VAL A 313 -9.87 -10.36 -5.56
N LEU A 314 -9.59 -9.12 -5.15
CA LEU A 314 -10.59 -8.06 -5.11
C LEU A 314 -11.04 -7.63 -6.52
N LEU A 315 -10.11 -7.62 -7.48
CA LEU A 315 -10.38 -7.29 -8.88
C LEU A 315 -11.35 -8.26 -9.56
N GLN A 316 -11.40 -9.53 -9.13
CA GLN A 316 -12.36 -10.53 -9.63
C GLN A 316 -13.83 -10.09 -9.53
N ARG A 317 -14.14 -9.10 -8.69
CA ARG A 317 -15.49 -8.55 -8.52
C ARG A 317 -15.89 -7.56 -9.61
N VAL A 318 -14.91 -6.93 -10.25
CA VAL A 318 -15.09 -5.80 -11.16
C VAL A 318 -14.58 -6.09 -12.57
N VAL A 319 -13.89 -7.21 -12.77
CA VAL A 319 -13.67 -7.79 -14.10
C VAL A 319 -14.91 -8.57 -14.48
N GLY A 320 -15.40 -8.37 -15.71
CA GLY A 320 -16.55 -9.12 -16.20
C GLY A 320 -16.29 -10.62 -16.12
N SER A 321 -17.31 -11.40 -15.74
CA SER A 321 -17.24 -12.85 -15.87
C SER A 321 -17.02 -13.17 -17.35
N GLY A 322 -15.82 -13.63 -17.70
CA GLY A 322 -15.60 -14.38 -18.93
C GLY A 322 -16.38 -15.68 -18.89
#